data_AF-A0A3L7T0A3-F1
#
_entry.id   AF-A0A3L7T0A3-F1
#
_cell.length_a   1.000
_cell.length_b   1.000
_cell.length_c   1.000
_cell.angle_alpha   90.00
_cell.angle_beta   90.00
_cell.angle_gamma   90.00
#
_symmetry.space_group_name_H-M   'P 1'
#
loop_
_entity.id
_entity.type
_entity.pdbx_description
1 polymer ?
#
loop_
_entity_poly.entity_id
_entity_poly.type
_entity_poly.pdbx_seq_one_letter_code
_entity_poly.pdbx_strand_id
1 'polypeptide(L)'
;LAIFLTAGGLLLAWTAVRIGWGFDAEVYKAGLMGLAAATTAHVLGTFAGAFLAPTQGSLLAYFASTVVRFLLTPTLALSLYFALPMQPTALLIGAAMGYVIILVADIGTMLKASSRLNATGQKA
;
A
#
# COMPACT_ATOMS: atom_id res chain seq x y z
N LEU A 1 9.70 -4.57 7.34
CA LEU A 1 8.90 -5.09 8.48
C LEU A 1 7.51 -4.44 8.55
N ALA A 2 7.41 -3.11 8.70
CA ALA A 2 6.11 -2.42 8.78
C ALA A 2 5.15 -2.76 7.63
N ILE A 3 5.65 -2.78 6.39
CA ILE A 3 4.90 -3.18 5.18
C ILE A 3 4.24 -4.54 5.35
N PHE A 4 5.00 -5.54 5.78
CA PHE A 4 4.52 -6.91 5.95
C PHE A 4 3.53 -7.05 7.11
N LEU A 5 3.72 -6.28 8.18
CA LEU A 5 2.77 -6.25 9.30
C LEU A 5 1.44 -5.63 8.87
N THR A 6 1.48 -4.52 8.13
CA THR A 6 0.27 -3.89 7.59
C THR A 6 -0.44 -4.81 6.59
N ALA A 7 0.30 -5.45 5.68
CA ALA A 7 -0.25 -6.41 4.74
C ALA A 7 -0.87 -7.62 5.46
N GLY A 8 -0.19 -8.19 6.45
CA GLY A 8 -0.71 -9.28 7.27
C GLY A 8 -1.98 -8.88 8.04
N GLY A 9 -2.01 -7.69 8.64
CA GLY A 9 -3.20 -7.16 9.32
C GLY A 9 -4.38 -6.96 8.37
N LEU A 10 -4.13 -6.46 7.16
CA LEU A 10 -5.14 -6.31 6.12
C LEU A 10 -5.71 -7.66 5.65
N LEU A 11 -4.85 -8.67 5.51
CA LEU A 11 -5.29 -10.03 5.19
C LEU A 11 -6.20 -10.58 6.28
N LEU A 12 -5.80 -10.46 7.54
CA LEU A 12 -6.62 -10.90 8.68
C LEU A 12 -7.96 -10.15 8.73
N ALA A 13 -7.95 -8.83 8.51
CA ALA A 13 -9.17 -8.03 8.46
C ALA A 13 -10.10 -8.49 7.33
N TRP A 14 -9.56 -8.71 6.13
CA TRP A 14 -10.34 -9.20 4.99
C TRP A 14 -10.90 -10.61 5.20
N THR A 15 -10.11 -11.49 5.82
CA THR A 15 -10.57 -12.83 6.23
C THR A 15 -11.68 -12.75 7.29
N ALA A 16 -11.56 -11.85 8.28
CA ALA A 16 -12.61 -11.64 9.27
C ALA A 16 -13.92 -11.13 8.64
N VAL A 17 -13.82 -10.20 7.68
CA VAL A 17 -14.96 -9.72 6.89
C VAL A 17 -15.59 -10.88 6.11
N ARG A 18 -14.80 -11.75 5.47
CA ARG A 18 -15.31 -12.96 4.79
C ARG A 18 -16.07 -13.89 5.73
N ILE A 19 -15.60 -14.09 6.95
CA ILE A 19 -16.25 -14.94 7.95
C ILE A 19 -17.55 -14.28 8.45
N GLY A 20 -17.53 -12.99 8.75
CA GLY A 20 -18.67 -12.26 9.33
C GLY A 20 -19.79 -11.94 8.34
N TRP A 21 -19.45 -11.59 7.09
CA TRP A 21 -20.41 -11.22 6.05
C TRP A 21 -20.75 -12.35 5.08
N GLY A 22 -20.07 -13.49 5.17
CA GLY A 22 -20.39 -14.65 4.35
C GLY A 22 -20.15 -14.45 2.85
N PHE A 23 -19.16 -13.63 2.46
CA PHE A 23 -18.84 -13.40 1.04
C PHE A 23 -18.68 -14.71 0.27
N ASP A 24 -19.01 -14.71 -1.02
CA ASP A 24 -18.65 -15.84 -1.86
C ASP A 24 -17.11 -15.97 -1.98
N ALA A 25 -16.65 -17.11 -2.51
CA ALA A 25 -15.22 -17.35 -2.68
C ALA A 25 -14.58 -16.39 -3.72
N GLU A 26 -15.35 -15.91 -4.69
CA GLU A 26 -14.87 -15.07 -5.78
C GLU A 26 -14.61 -13.63 -5.33
N VAL A 27 -15.52 -13.04 -4.55
CA VAL A 27 -15.40 -11.74 -3.88
C VAL A 27 -14.21 -11.76 -2.94
N TYR A 28 -14.07 -12.82 -2.13
CA TYR A 28 -12.93 -12.95 -1.23
C TYR A 28 -11.61 -12.96 -1.99
N LYS A 29 -11.51 -13.80 -3.04
CA LYS A 29 -10.33 -13.89 -3.90
C LYS A 29 -10.02 -12.56 -4.58
N ALA A 30 -11.03 -11.90 -5.14
CA ALA A 30 -10.88 -10.60 -5.80
C ALA A 30 -10.32 -9.55 -4.82
N GLY A 31 -10.86 -9.46 -3.61
CA GLY A 31 -10.35 -8.54 -2.58
C GLY A 31 -8.92 -8.85 -2.15
N LEU A 32 -8.55 -10.13 -2.01
CA LEU A 32 -7.16 -10.53 -1.75
C LEU A 32 -6.21 -10.08 -2.86
N MET A 33 -6.62 -10.22 -4.12
CA MET A 33 -5.82 -9.78 -5.26
C MET A 33 -5.67 -8.26 -5.29
N GLY A 34 -6.69 -7.52 -4.86
CA GLY A 34 -6.63 -6.07 -4.71
C GLY A 34 -5.62 -5.65 -3.64
N LEU A 35 -5.69 -6.29 -2.47
CA LEU A 35 -4.73 -6.09 -1.37
C LEU A 35 -3.29 -6.43 -1.79
N ALA A 36 -3.11 -7.50 -2.57
CA ALA A 36 -1.83 -7.89 -3.12
C ALA A 36 -1.29 -6.86 -4.12
N ALA A 37 -2.13 -6.29 -4.99
CA ALA A 37 -1.75 -5.23 -5.91
C ALA A 37 -1.26 -3.98 -5.15
N ALA A 38 -2.00 -3.54 -4.13
CA ALA A 38 -1.61 -2.40 -3.29
C ALA A 38 -0.30 -2.65 -2.54
N THR A 39 -0.12 -3.86 -1.98
CA THR A 39 1.11 -4.24 -1.29
C THR A 39 2.31 -4.28 -2.24
N THR A 40 2.13 -4.84 -3.45
CA THR A 40 3.18 -4.91 -4.47
C THR A 40 3.60 -3.52 -4.92
N ALA A 41 2.62 -2.66 -5.24
CA ALA A 41 2.87 -1.27 -5.59
C ALA A 41 3.62 -0.55 -4.46
N HIS A 42 3.25 -0.79 -3.20
CA HIS A 42 3.92 -0.20 -2.05
C HIS A 42 5.38 -0.62 -1.93
N VAL A 43 5.69 -1.92 -2.03
CA VAL A 43 7.07 -2.43 -2.01
C VAL A 43 7.91 -1.75 -3.10
N LEU A 44 7.40 -1.70 -4.33
CA LEU A 44 8.09 -1.06 -5.46
C LEU A 44 8.28 0.44 -5.24
N GLY A 45 7.27 1.12 -4.70
CA GLY A 45 7.37 2.52 -4.32
C GLY A 45 8.40 2.77 -3.23
N THR A 46 8.50 1.91 -2.22
CA THR A 46 9.54 2.00 -1.19
C THR A 46 10.92 1.89 -1.81
N PHE A 47 11.13 0.95 -2.74
CA PHE A 47 12.40 0.83 -3.46
C PHE A 47 12.71 2.09 -4.30
N ALA A 48 11.73 2.63 -5.02
CA ALA A 48 11.91 3.86 -5.79
C ALA A 48 12.31 5.05 -4.92
N GLY A 49 11.67 5.22 -3.75
CA GLY A 49 12.05 6.24 -2.79
C GLY A 49 13.44 6.01 -2.19
N ALA A 50 13.72 4.78 -1.76
CA ALA A 50 15.01 4.42 -1.18
C ALA A 50 16.18 4.60 -2.17
N PHE A 51 15.95 4.37 -3.46
CA PHE A 51 16.94 4.59 -4.51
C PHE A 51 17.30 6.07 -4.68
N LEU A 52 16.33 6.99 -4.53
CA LEU A 52 16.55 8.44 -4.70
C LEU A 52 16.96 9.15 -3.41
N ALA A 53 16.70 8.57 -2.23
CA ALA A 53 16.97 9.18 -0.94
C ALA A 53 18.43 9.65 -0.75
N PRO A 54 19.47 8.91 -1.16
CA PRO A 54 20.87 9.32 -0.92
C PRO A 54 21.30 10.56 -1.71
N THR A 55 20.68 10.81 -2.87
CA THR A 55 21.13 11.84 -3.82
C THR A 55 20.19 13.03 -3.94
N GLN A 56 18.90 12.86 -3.64
CA GLN A 56 17.87 13.88 -3.87
C GLN A 56 17.17 14.37 -2.59
N GLY A 57 17.55 13.83 -1.42
CA GLY A 57 16.94 14.16 -0.14
C GLY A 57 15.59 13.48 0.11
N SER A 58 15.10 13.65 1.34
CA SER A 58 13.94 12.91 1.87
C SER A 58 12.61 13.26 1.21
N LEU A 59 12.41 14.54 0.84
CA LEU A 59 11.16 15.01 0.23
C LEU A 59 10.97 14.42 -1.17
N LEU A 60 12.00 14.46 -2.02
CA LEU A 60 11.91 13.93 -3.38
C LEU A 60 11.81 12.41 -3.38
N ALA A 61 12.52 11.74 -2.46
CA ALA A 61 12.39 10.30 -2.25
C ALA A 61 10.96 9.89 -1.85
N TYR A 62 10.34 10.64 -0.93
CA TYR A 62 8.95 10.39 -0.54
C TYR A 62 7.98 10.64 -1.70
N PHE A 63 8.19 11.71 -2.46
CA PHE A 63 7.37 12.02 -3.63
C PHE A 63 7.45 10.91 -4.69
N ALA A 64 8.66 10.49 -5.06
CA ALA A 64 8.86 9.41 -6.02
C ALA A 64 8.22 8.10 -5.55
N SER A 65 8.40 7.76 -4.27
CA SER A 65 7.73 6.61 -3.67
C SER A 65 6.22 6.70 -3.81
N THR A 66 5.64 7.86 -3.54
CA THR A 66 4.18 8.09 -3.58
C THR A 66 3.65 8.02 -5.00
N VAL A 67 4.33 8.64 -5.97
CA VAL A 67 3.96 8.60 -7.39
C VAL A 67 3.94 7.16 -7.90
N VAL A 68 4.99 6.38 -7.63
CA VAL A 68 5.07 4.98 -8.06
C VAL A 68 3.90 4.17 -7.50
N ARG A 69 3.54 4.37 -6.23
CA ARG A 69 2.43 3.63 -5.60
C ARG A 69 1.08 4.03 -6.15
N PHE A 70 0.87 5.34 -6.33
CA PHE A 70 -0.36 5.89 -6.86
C PHE A 70 -0.63 5.44 -8.29
N LEU A 71 0.41 5.31 -9.11
CA LEU A 71 0.29 4.80 -10.47
C LEU A 71 0.17 3.28 -10.49
N LEU A 72 1.06 2.55 -9.81
CA LEU A 72 1.09 1.09 -9.90
C LEU A 72 -0.11 0.41 -9.26
N THR A 73 -0.68 0.93 -8.17
CA THR A 73 -1.82 0.27 -7.50
C THR A 73 -3.03 0.11 -8.44
N PRO A 74 -3.57 1.20 -9.05
CA PRO A 74 -4.68 1.07 -9.99
C PRO A 74 -4.26 0.35 -11.28
N THR A 75 -3.03 0.54 -11.77
CA THR A 75 -2.56 -0.19 -12.95
C THR A 75 -2.53 -1.69 -12.71
N LEU A 76 -1.96 -2.16 -11.60
CA LEU A 76 -1.92 -3.58 -11.25
C LEU A 76 -3.32 -4.14 -11.01
N ALA A 77 -4.18 -3.42 -10.29
CA ALA A 77 -5.56 -3.85 -10.07
C ALA A 77 -6.32 -3.98 -11.40
N LEU A 78 -6.17 -3.01 -12.30
CA LEU A 78 -6.80 -3.05 -13.62
C LEU A 78 -6.20 -4.15 -14.52
N SER A 79 -4.89 -4.35 -14.48
CA SER A 79 -4.23 -5.46 -15.19
C SER A 79 -4.76 -6.81 -14.70
N LEU A 80 -4.94 -6.98 -13.39
CA LEU A 80 -5.50 -8.20 -12.81
C LEU A 80 -6.97 -8.40 -13.18
N TYR A 81 -7.75 -7.32 -13.28
CA TYR A 81 -9.13 -7.37 -13.76
C TYR A 81 -9.24 -7.93 -15.18
N PHE A 82 -8.34 -7.52 -16.08
CA PHE A 82 -8.33 -8.03 -17.45
C PHE A 82 -7.67 -9.41 -17.60
N ALA A 83 -6.70 -9.73 -16.73
CA ALA A 83 -5.96 -10.99 -16.81
C ALA A 83 -6.68 -12.17 -16.17
N LEU A 84 -7.60 -11.92 -15.23
CA LEU A 84 -8.24 -12.97 -14.44
C LEU A 84 -9.76 -12.77 -14.38
N PRO A 85 -10.56 -13.85 -14.43
CA PRO A 85 -12.00 -13.77 -14.24
C PRO A 85 -12.30 -13.50 -12.76
N MET A 86 -12.37 -12.23 -12.38
CA MET A 86 -12.60 -11.79 -11.00
C MET A 86 -13.68 -10.70 -10.93
N GLN A 87 -14.35 -10.60 -9.78
CA GLN A 87 -15.31 -9.52 -9.57
C GLN A 87 -14.61 -8.16 -9.46
N PRO A 88 -14.88 -7.21 -10.39
CA PRO A 88 -14.17 -5.92 -10.42
C PRO A 88 -14.36 -5.10 -9.14
N THR A 89 -15.58 -5.05 -8.61
CA THR A 89 -15.89 -4.22 -7.44
C THR A 89 -15.07 -4.63 -6.22
N ALA A 90 -15.03 -5.93 -5.92
CA ALA A 90 -14.27 -6.46 -4.79
C ALA A 90 -12.76 -6.27 -4.96
N LEU A 91 -12.24 -6.43 -6.18
CA LEU A 91 -10.85 -6.18 -6.52
C LEU A 91 -10.44 -4.72 -6.28
N LEU A 92 -11.26 -3.79 -6.77
CA LEU A 92 -11.00 -2.35 -6.63
C LEU A 92 -11.12 -1.90 -5.17
N ILE A 93 -12.09 -2.43 -4.41
CA ILE A 93 -12.21 -2.17 -2.97
C ILE A 93 -10.97 -2.66 -2.23
N GLY A 94 -10.51 -3.88 -2.50
CA GLY A 94 -9.29 -4.43 -1.91
C GLY A 94 -8.06 -3.55 -2.19
N ALA A 95 -7.89 -3.12 -3.45
CA ALA A 95 -6.78 -2.26 -3.85
C ALA A 95 -6.84 -0.88 -3.17
N ALA A 96 -8.02 -0.25 -3.13
CA ALA A 96 -8.22 1.05 -2.51
C ALA A 96 -7.98 1.00 -0.99
N MET A 97 -8.56 0.01 -0.30
CA MET A 97 -8.37 -0.17 1.15
C MET A 97 -6.91 -0.42 1.51
N GLY A 98 -6.23 -1.27 0.75
CA GLY A 98 -4.81 -1.52 0.94
C GLY A 98 -3.98 -0.24 0.77
N TYR A 99 -4.27 0.54 -0.27
CA TYR A 99 -3.56 1.80 -0.55
C TYR A 99 -3.75 2.85 0.55
N VAL A 100 -4.99 3.09 1.00
CA VAL A 100 -5.29 4.09 2.04
C VAL A 100 -4.60 3.76 3.36
N ILE A 101 -4.66 2.50 3.80
CA ILE A 101 -4.08 2.09 5.07
C ILE A 101 -2.55 2.21 5.05
N ILE A 102 -1.94 1.85 3.92
CA ILE A 102 -0.51 2.02 3.70
C ILE A 102 -0.10 3.50 3.72
N LEU A 103 -0.88 4.39 3.09
CA LEU A 103 -0.62 5.84 3.15
C LEU A 103 -0.66 6.36 4.59
N VAL A 104 -1.62 5.91 5.41
CA VAL A 104 -1.69 6.29 6.82
C VAL A 104 -0.45 5.83 7.59
N ALA A 105 0.00 4.59 7.36
CA ALA A 105 1.21 4.07 7.99
C ALA A 105 2.48 4.87 7.61
N ASP A 106 2.56 5.33 6.37
CA ASP A 106 3.65 6.18 5.90
C ASP A 106 3.64 7.56 6.52
N ILE A 107 2.47 8.22 6.59
CA ILE A 107 2.32 9.51 7.25
C ILE A 107 2.76 9.41 8.72
N GLY A 108 2.33 8.35 9.43
CA GLY A 108 2.78 8.10 10.80
C GLY A 108 4.31 7.94 10.90
N THR A 109 4.92 7.26 9.94
CA THR A 109 6.38 7.08 9.87
C THR A 109 7.10 8.39 9.60
N MET A 110 6.59 9.24 8.70
CA MET A 110 7.14 10.57 8.43
C MET A 110 7.02 11.49 9.64
N LEU A 111 5.86 11.57 10.28
CA LEU A 111 5.66 12.38 11.49
C LEU A 111 6.64 11.97 12.60
N LYS A 112 6.88 10.66 12.75
CA LYS A 112 7.89 10.12 13.68
C LYS A 112 9.33 10.47 13.28
N ALA A 113 9.64 10.52 11.99
CA ALA A 113 10.96 10.94 11.51
C ALA A 113 11.19 12.44 11.68
N SER A 114 10.21 13.28 11.32
CA SER A 114 10.27 14.74 11.49
C SER A 114 10.36 15.16 12.94
N SER A 115 9.62 14.51 13.85
CA SER A 115 9.73 14.78 15.29
C SER A 115 11.12 14.44 15.84
N ARG A 116 11.79 13.40 15.33
CA ARG A 116 13.17 13.06 15.70
C ARG A 116 14.18 14.08 15.19
N LEU A 117 14.05 14.55 13.94
CA LEU A 117 14.91 15.59 13.36
C LEU A 117 14.81 16.91 14.15
N ASN A 118 13.58 17.31 14.52
CA ASN A 118 13.37 18.49 15.36
C ASN A 118 13.99 18.33 16.76
N ALA A 119 13.98 17.12 17.33
CA ALA A 119 14.56 16.84 18.64
C ALA A 119 16.10 16.79 18.64
N THR A 120 16.74 16.43 17.51
CA THR A 120 18.21 16.36 17.39
C THR A 120 18.84 17.66 16.90
N GLY A 121 18.06 18.70 16.59
CA GLY A 121 18.56 20.00 16.14
C GLY A 121 19.23 19.97 14.75
N GLN A 122 19.17 18.83 14.04
CA GLN A 122 19.62 18.73 12.66
C GLN A 122 18.55 19.33 11.76
N LYS A 123 18.86 20.50 11.17
CA LYS A 123 18.02 21.09 10.13
C LYS A 123 18.01 20.16 8.92
N ALA A 124 16.80 19.92 8.40
CA ALA A 124 16.53 19.10 7.22
C ALA A 124 17.24 19.62 5.96
#